data_AF-A0ABD5EFZ6-F1
#
_entry.id   AF-A0ABD5EFZ6-F1
#
_cell.length_a   1.000
_cell.length_b   1.000
_cell.length_c   1.000
_cell.angle_alpha   90.00
_cell.angle_beta   90.00
_cell.angle_gamma   90.00
#
_symmetry.space_group_name_H-M   'P 1'
#
loop_
_entity.id
_entity.type
_entity.pdbx_description
1 polymer ?
#
loop_
_entity_poly.entity_id
_entity_poly.type
_entity_poly.pdbx_seq_one_letter_code
_entity_poly.pdbx_strand_id
1 'polypeptide(L)'
;MFTLLAAGIGAVAPLMANDSNSSPSPTEVSGSSVPTVFRHKWSTFTDEYGGGTRTLTIGKGELHDEILTMEFDSFQEDGKSGIHCSWKGYLTGISESKDALHISRTTRLDGPSRCSNGRATTLTLLPNGKLRRTVDADNTYLDYARH
;
A
#
# COMPACT_ATOMS: atom_id res chain seq x y z
N MET A 1 -52.37 43.52 26.96
CA MET A 1 -50.96 43.95 27.08
C MET A 1 -50.33 43.82 25.70
N PHE A 2 -49.65 44.88 25.25
CA PHE A 2 -49.39 45.26 23.86
C PHE A 2 -48.55 44.28 23.01
N THR A 3 -48.89 44.23 21.72
CA THR A 3 -48.10 43.74 20.58
C THR A 3 -46.82 44.57 20.38
N LEU A 4 -45.73 43.95 19.92
CA LEU A 4 -44.76 44.62 19.06
C LEU A 4 -44.04 43.63 18.14
N LEU A 5 -44.09 43.99 16.85
CA LEU A 5 -43.48 43.36 15.68
C LEU A 5 -42.09 44.01 15.47
N ALA A 6 -41.07 43.25 15.07
CA ALA A 6 -39.91 43.83 14.37
C ALA A 6 -39.19 42.78 13.51
N ALA A 7 -39.22 42.98 12.20
CA ALA A 7 -38.26 42.45 11.25
C ALA A 7 -37.07 43.42 11.14
N GLY A 8 -35.86 42.91 10.94
CA GLY A 8 -34.67 43.75 10.72
C GLY A 8 -33.47 42.94 10.22
N ILE A 9 -33.06 43.23 8.99
CA ILE A 9 -31.96 42.63 8.22
C ILE A 9 -30.64 43.25 8.71
N GLY A 10 -29.57 42.46 8.84
CA GLY A 10 -28.23 42.97 9.12
C GLY A 10 -27.14 41.94 8.87
N ALA A 11 -26.57 41.95 7.67
CA ALA A 11 -25.33 41.24 7.36
C ALA A 11 -24.13 42.02 7.90
N VAL A 12 -23.23 41.36 8.63
CA VAL A 12 -21.78 41.66 8.70
C VAL A 12 -21.01 40.41 9.15
N ALA A 13 -20.23 39.81 8.25
CA ALA A 13 -18.96 39.17 8.60
C ALA A 13 -17.88 40.28 8.56
N PRO A 14 -16.76 40.24 9.31
CA PRO A 14 -15.76 39.17 9.13
C PRO A 14 -14.90 38.73 10.36
N LEU A 15 -14.37 37.50 10.22
CA LEU A 15 -13.00 36.98 10.45
C LEU A 15 -12.34 36.80 11.85
N MET A 16 -11.80 35.57 12.00
CA MET A 16 -10.71 35.02 12.85
C MET A 16 -11.04 34.76 14.34
N ALA A 17 -10.65 33.66 14.99
CA ALA A 17 -10.08 32.36 14.63
C ALA A 17 -10.10 31.54 15.93
N ASN A 18 -10.40 30.23 15.90
CA ASN A 18 -9.71 29.31 16.80
C ASN A 18 -9.61 27.91 16.19
N ASP A 19 -8.45 27.35 16.39
CA ASP A 19 -7.79 26.27 15.69
C ASP A 19 -8.37 24.88 15.97
N SER A 20 -8.48 24.12 14.87
CA SER A 20 -7.89 22.80 14.69
C SER A 20 -8.18 21.69 15.72
N ASN A 21 -9.09 20.79 15.34
CA ASN A 21 -8.80 19.36 15.40
C ASN A 21 -9.56 18.59 14.31
N SER A 22 -9.33 18.96 13.03
CA SER A 22 -9.65 18.07 11.93
C SER A 22 -8.58 16.98 11.88
N SER A 23 -8.69 15.99 12.76
CA SER A 23 -8.03 14.71 12.51
C SER A 23 -8.61 14.16 11.21
N PRO A 24 -7.82 13.89 10.15
CA PRO A 24 -8.35 13.14 9.04
C PRO A 24 -8.75 11.77 9.61
N SER A 25 -10.05 11.52 9.70
CA SER A 25 -10.53 10.15 9.87
C SER A 25 -9.88 9.31 8.77
N PRO A 26 -9.37 8.10 9.07
CA PRO A 26 -8.99 7.18 8.01
C PRO A 26 -10.23 6.99 7.17
N THR A 27 -10.16 7.43 5.91
CA THR A 27 -11.31 7.35 5.03
C THR A 27 -11.73 5.90 4.90
N GLU A 28 -12.95 5.59 5.33
CA GLU A 28 -13.46 4.23 5.32
C GLU A 28 -13.50 3.69 3.89
N VAL A 29 -12.97 2.47 3.77
CA VAL A 29 -12.57 1.81 2.54
C VAL A 29 -13.79 1.35 1.75
N SER A 30 -14.15 2.05 0.68
CA SER A 30 -15.21 1.61 -0.23
C SER A 30 -14.69 0.54 -1.22
N GLY A 31 -14.42 -0.64 -0.68
CA GLY A 31 -14.10 -1.86 -1.41
C GLY A 31 -13.51 -2.91 -0.46
N SER A 32 -14.24 -3.97 -0.15
CA SER A 32 -13.71 -5.04 0.71
C SER A 32 -12.67 -5.89 -0.02
N SER A 33 -12.75 -5.99 -1.36
CA SER A 33 -12.03 -7.00 -2.15
C SER A 33 -10.96 -6.42 -3.08
N VAL A 34 -9.90 -7.21 -3.29
CA VAL A 34 -8.76 -6.85 -4.15
C VAL A 34 -9.20 -6.63 -5.61
N PRO A 35 -9.00 -5.43 -6.19
CA PRO A 35 -9.34 -5.14 -7.58
C PRO A 35 -8.57 -6.03 -8.57
N THR A 36 -9.25 -6.44 -9.64
CA THR A 36 -8.70 -7.39 -10.64
C THR A 36 -7.36 -6.95 -11.22
N VAL A 37 -7.18 -5.64 -11.40
CA VAL A 37 -5.96 -5.10 -12.00
C VAL A 37 -4.69 -5.39 -11.21
N PHE A 38 -4.80 -5.64 -9.89
CA PHE A 38 -3.66 -6.04 -9.06
C PHE A 38 -3.36 -7.53 -9.13
N ARG A 39 -4.36 -8.37 -9.42
CA ARG A 39 -4.32 -9.84 -9.25
C ARG A 39 -3.49 -10.55 -10.32
N HIS A 40 -2.22 -10.22 -10.36
CA HIS A 40 -1.25 -10.70 -11.33
C HIS A 40 0.05 -11.10 -10.62
N LYS A 41 0.93 -11.72 -11.39
CA LYS A 41 2.33 -11.83 -11.05
C LYS A 41 3.03 -10.55 -11.51
N TRP A 42 3.89 -10.02 -10.66
CA TRP A 42 4.66 -8.81 -10.90
C TRP A 42 6.12 -9.11 -10.63
N SER A 43 7.05 -8.62 -11.45
CA SER A 43 8.46 -8.81 -11.18
C SER A 43 9.30 -7.58 -11.46
N THR A 44 10.46 -7.54 -10.83
CA THR A 44 11.50 -6.55 -11.09
C THR A 44 12.87 -7.14 -10.78
N PHE A 45 13.91 -6.56 -11.35
CA PHE A 45 15.28 -6.87 -10.97
C PHE A 45 15.73 -5.89 -9.89
N THR A 46 16.52 -6.36 -8.93
CA THR A 46 17.14 -5.55 -7.89
C THR A 46 18.59 -5.97 -7.74
N ASP A 47 19.46 -5.02 -7.42
CA ASP A 47 20.87 -5.20 -7.10
C ASP A 47 21.11 -5.64 -5.64
N GLU A 48 20.06 -5.76 -4.83
CA GLU A 48 20.14 -6.29 -3.47
C GLU A 48 20.78 -7.70 -3.47
N TYR A 49 21.59 -7.97 -2.44
CA TYR A 49 22.28 -9.26 -2.25
C TYR A 49 23.15 -9.70 -3.44
N GLY A 50 23.66 -8.76 -4.25
CA GLY A 50 24.48 -9.08 -5.42
C GLY A 50 23.68 -9.30 -6.71
N GLY A 51 22.37 -9.03 -6.69
CA GLY A 51 21.52 -9.13 -7.85
C GLY A 51 20.51 -10.28 -7.75
N GLY A 52 19.27 -9.98 -8.11
CA GLY A 52 18.21 -10.98 -8.12
C GLY A 52 16.89 -10.47 -8.68
N THR A 53 15.97 -11.41 -8.87
CA THR A 53 14.60 -11.12 -9.25
C THR A 53 13.71 -11.08 -8.02
N ARG A 54 12.94 -10.01 -7.87
CA ARG A 54 11.81 -9.96 -6.94
C ARG A 54 10.53 -10.25 -7.69
N THR A 55 9.73 -11.13 -7.14
CA THR A 55 8.42 -11.50 -7.65
C THR A 55 7.36 -11.19 -6.59
N LEU A 56 6.26 -10.56 -6.99
CA LEU A 56 5.04 -10.41 -6.19
C LEU A 56 3.92 -11.19 -6.87
N THR A 57 3.25 -12.06 -6.13
CA THR A 57 2.00 -12.69 -6.57
C THR A 57 0.88 -12.12 -5.72
N ILE A 58 -0.07 -11.45 -6.36
CA ILE A 58 -1.22 -10.85 -5.68
C ILE A 58 -2.46 -11.67 -5.99
N GLY A 59 -3.07 -12.22 -4.94
CA GLY A 59 -4.26 -13.05 -5.00
C GLY A 59 -5.56 -12.24 -4.91
N LYS A 60 -6.66 -12.98 -4.96
CA LYS A 60 -7.97 -12.52 -4.49
C LYS A 60 -7.99 -12.51 -2.96
N GLY A 61 -8.87 -11.71 -2.38
CA GLY A 61 -9.13 -11.70 -0.95
C GLY A 61 -9.81 -10.41 -0.54
N GLU A 62 -10.14 -10.34 0.74
CA GLU A 62 -10.71 -9.18 1.42
C GLU A 62 -9.77 -8.62 2.49
N LEU A 63 -10.22 -7.60 3.22
CA LEU A 63 -9.47 -7.08 4.36
C LEU A 63 -9.12 -8.21 5.32
N HIS A 64 -7.88 -8.19 5.80
CA HIS A 64 -7.27 -9.18 6.68
C HIS A 64 -6.95 -10.55 6.04
N ASP A 65 -7.29 -10.78 4.76
CA ASP A 65 -6.84 -11.98 4.05
C ASP A 65 -5.36 -11.90 3.68
N GLU A 66 -4.73 -13.07 3.60
CA GLU A 66 -3.41 -13.23 2.99
C GLU A 66 -3.57 -13.12 1.46
N ILE A 67 -3.13 -11.99 0.89
CA ILE A 67 -3.27 -11.73 -0.55
C ILE A 67 -1.95 -11.58 -1.27
N LEU A 68 -0.83 -11.44 -0.54
CA LEU A 68 0.49 -11.23 -1.14
C LEU A 68 1.42 -12.38 -0.80
N THR A 69 2.00 -12.99 -1.84
CA THR A 69 3.26 -13.73 -1.75
C THR A 69 4.36 -12.91 -2.39
N MET A 70 5.50 -12.80 -1.72
CA MET A 70 6.71 -12.15 -2.22
C MET A 70 7.84 -13.15 -2.25
N GLU A 71 8.54 -13.22 -3.38
CA GLU A 71 9.69 -14.08 -3.57
C GLU A 71 10.88 -13.22 -3.98
N PHE A 72 12.07 -13.62 -3.51
CA PHE A 72 13.34 -13.10 -3.99
C PHE A 72 14.25 -14.26 -4.32
N ASP A 73 14.68 -14.30 -5.57
CA ASP A 73 15.63 -15.27 -6.09
C ASP A 73 16.90 -14.51 -6.52
N SER A 74 18.00 -14.71 -5.78
CA SER A 74 19.29 -14.14 -6.19
C SER A 74 20.02 -15.04 -7.17
N PHE A 75 20.78 -14.42 -8.07
CA PHE A 75 21.68 -15.10 -8.97
C PHE A 75 23.10 -14.66 -8.60
N GLN A 76 23.85 -15.52 -7.90
CA GLN A 76 25.30 -15.27 -7.78
C GLN A 76 25.97 -15.62 -9.13
N GLU A 77 27.03 -14.89 -9.49
CA GLU A 77 27.79 -15.09 -10.74
C GLU A 77 28.30 -16.54 -10.93
N ASP A 78 28.42 -17.33 -9.86
CA ASP A 78 28.88 -18.72 -9.89
C ASP A 78 27.81 -19.76 -10.29
N GLY A 79 26.54 -19.34 -10.41
CA GLY A 79 25.41 -20.19 -10.79
C GLY A 79 25.07 -21.31 -9.80
N LYS A 80 25.68 -21.33 -8.61
CA LYS A 80 25.58 -22.45 -7.64
C LYS A 80 25.07 -22.02 -6.25
N SER A 81 25.11 -20.73 -5.94
CA SER A 81 24.91 -20.20 -4.58
C SER A 81 23.79 -19.15 -4.46
N GLY A 82 22.72 -19.28 -5.26
CA GLY A 82 21.56 -18.38 -5.20
C GLY A 82 20.77 -18.51 -3.89
N ILE A 83 20.08 -17.45 -3.49
CA ILE A 83 19.19 -17.46 -2.32
C ILE A 83 17.75 -17.41 -2.80
N HIS A 84 16.91 -18.28 -2.25
CA HIS A 84 15.46 -18.14 -2.34
C HIS A 84 14.96 -17.65 -0.98
N CYS A 85 14.19 -16.58 -1.00
CA CYS A 85 13.43 -16.11 0.16
C CYS A 85 11.96 -16.00 -0.25
N SER A 86 11.06 -16.40 0.64
CA SER A 86 9.63 -16.17 0.45
C SER A 86 9.00 -15.52 1.67
N TRP A 87 8.02 -14.66 1.43
CA TRP A 87 7.25 -13.98 2.46
C TRP A 87 5.79 -13.90 2.07
N LYS A 88 4.95 -13.70 3.09
CA LYS A 88 3.54 -13.38 2.91
C LYS A 88 3.16 -12.03 3.51
N GLY A 89 2.11 -11.42 2.96
CA GLY A 89 1.51 -10.18 3.47
C GLY A 89 -0.02 -10.23 3.41
N TYR A 90 -0.64 -9.50 4.34
CA TYR A 90 -2.10 -9.43 4.51
C TYR A 90 -2.63 -8.09 4.01
N LEU A 91 -3.85 -8.08 3.47
CA LEU A 91 -4.53 -6.84 3.11
C LEU A 91 -4.95 -6.08 4.36
N THR A 92 -4.56 -4.82 4.48
CA THR A 92 -4.94 -3.96 5.62
C THR A 92 -5.79 -2.76 5.20
N GLY A 93 -5.92 -2.50 3.90
CA GLY A 93 -6.70 -1.40 3.38
C GLY A 93 -6.65 -1.33 1.85
N ILE A 94 -7.58 -0.59 1.27
CA ILE A 94 -7.63 -0.24 -0.15
C ILE A 94 -7.89 1.26 -0.23
N SER A 95 -7.25 1.98 -1.14
CA SER A 95 -7.59 3.39 -1.36
C SER A 95 -9.01 3.53 -1.91
N GLU A 96 -9.66 4.68 -1.67
CA GLU A 96 -11.00 4.95 -2.23
C GLU A 96 -11.02 4.90 -3.76
N SER A 97 -9.95 5.39 -4.40
CA SER A 97 -9.75 5.34 -5.86
C SER A 97 -9.44 3.93 -6.37
N LYS A 98 -9.25 2.94 -5.48
CA LYS A 98 -8.91 1.54 -5.80
C LYS A 98 -7.64 1.40 -6.63
N ASP A 99 -6.74 2.37 -6.52
CA ASP A 99 -5.43 2.42 -7.16
C ASP A 99 -4.29 2.04 -6.22
N ALA A 100 -4.57 1.80 -4.94
CA ALA A 100 -3.60 1.36 -3.95
C ALA A 100 -4.14 0.28 -3.01
N LEU A 101 -3.28 -0.68 -2.68
CA LEU A 101 -3.49 -1.67 -1.63
C LEU A 101 -2.51 -1.43 -0.49
N HIS A 102 -2.99 -1.42 0.74
CA HIS A 102 -2.15 -1.38 1.93
C HIS A 102 -1.89 -2.82 2.40
N ILE A 103 -0.61 -3.15 2.56
CA ILE A 103 -0.17 -4.48 2.94
C ILE A 103 0.51 -4.40 4.30
N SER A 104 0.17 -5.36 5.16
CA SER A 104 0.82 -5.55 6.44
C SER A 104 2.34 -5.70 6.31
N ARG A 105 3.03 -5.70 7.45
CA ARG A 105 4.38 -6.25 7.52
C ARG A 105 4.41 -7.64 6.88
N THR A 106 5.40 -7.92 6.03
CA THR A 106 5.54 -9.26 5.46
C THR A 106 6.30 -10.19 6.41
N THR A 107 5.83 -11.42 6.54
CA THR A 107 6.42 -12.46 7.41
C THR A 107 7.16 -13.47 6.57
N ARG A 108 8.39 -13.83 6.95
CA ARG A 108 9.16 -14.87 6.23
C ARG A 108 8.41 -16.20 6.32
N LEU A 109 8.20 -16.81 5.17
CA LEU A 109 7.71 -18.18 5.04
C LEU A 109 8.88 -19.15 4.92
N ASP A 110 9.80 -18.88 3.99
CA ASP A 110 10.96 -19.74 3.73
C ASP A 110 12.22 -18.92 3.39
N GLY A 111 13.37 -19.59 3.43
CA GLY A 111 14.68 -19.04 3.16
C GLY A 111 15.59 -18.92 4.39
N PRO A 112 16.88 -18.58 4.19
CA PRO A 112 17.85 -18.47 5.27
C PRO A 112 17.51 -17.37 6.29
N SER A 113 18.16 -17.40 7.45
CA SER A 113 17.94 -16.43 8.54
C SER A 113 18.07 -14.97 8.11
N ARG A 114 18.94 -14.68 7.13
CA ARG A 114 19.14 -13.35 6.53
C ARG A 114 17.90 -12.80 5.79
N CYS A 115 16.98 -13.66 5.36
CA CYS A 115 15.67 -13.24 4.83
C CYS A 115 14.81 -12.74 6.00
N SER A 116 15.06 -11.52 6.49
CA SER A 116 14.33 -10.97 7.62
C SER A 116 12.88 -10.68 7.24
N ASN A 117 11.99 -10.58 8.23
CA ASN A 117 10.62 -10.08 7.99
C ASN A 117 10.69 -8.72 7.32
N GLY A 118 9.82 -8.50 6.32
CA GLY A 118 9.77 -7.23 5.62
C GLY A 118 9.12 -6.14 6.45
N ARG A 119 8.80 -5.03 5.79
CA ARG A 119 8.11 -3.88 6.38
C ARG A 119 6.72 -3.74 5.73
N ALA A 120 5.81 -3.03 6.38
CA ALA A 120 4.52 -2.68 5.79
C ALA A 120 4.74 -1.83 4.53
N THR A 121 3.92 -2.07 3.52
CA THR A 121 4.07 -1.43 2.20
C THR A 121 2.74 -1.10 1.57
N THR A 122 2.73 -0.04 0.77
CA THR A 122 1.64 0.32 -0.12
C THR A 122 1.97 -0.11 -1.55
N LEU A 123 1.04 -0.81 -2.20
CA LEU A 123 1.11 -1.22 -3.60
C LEU A 123 0.24 -0.30 -4.44
N THR A 124 0.82 0.55 -5.27
CA THR A 124 0.10 1.52 -6.12
C THR A 124 0.19 1.13 -7.58
N LEU A 125 -0.94 1.08 -8.27
CA LEU A 125 -0.96 0.92 -9.72
C LEU A 125 -0.66 2.27 -10.39
N LEU A 126 0.44 2.33 -11.13
CA LEU A 126 0.83 3.54 -11.85
C LEU A 126 0.05 3.68 -13.17
N PRO A 127 -0.11 4.91 -13.72
CA PRO A 127 -0.78 5.13 -15.00
C PRO A 127 -0.15 4.39 -16.19
N ASN A 128 1.13 4.06 -16.11
CA ASN A 128 1.86 3.28 -17.12
C ASN A 128 1.63 1.76 -16.99
N GLY A 129 0.77 1.31 -16.08
CA GLY A 129 0.42 -0.09 -15.85
C GLY A 129 1.42 -0.87 -14.99
N LYS A 130 2.51 -0.25 -14.53
CA LYS A 130 3.44 -0.85 -13.56
C LYS A 130 2.85 -0.81 -12.15
N LEU A 131 3.30 -1.73 -11.30
CA LEU A 131 3.00 -1.71 -9.88
C LEU A 131 4.17 -1.10 -9.13
N ARG A 132 3.93 -0.03 -8.36
CA ARG A 132 4.90 0.50 -7.42
C ARG A 132 4.65 -0.09 -6.05
N ARG A 133 5.68 -0.65 -5.43
CA ARG A 133 5.68 -1.00 -4.01
C ARG A 133 6.48 0.04 -3.25
N THR A 134 5.83 0.79 -2.37
CA THR A 134 6.46 1.78 -1.49
C THR A 134 6.53 1.25 -0.08
N VAL A 135 7.66 1.41 0.60
CA VAL A 135 7.83 0.98 1.99
C VAL A 135 7.43 2.11 2.94
N ASP A 136 6.42 1.87 3.78
CA ASP A 136 5.64 2.95 4.40
C ASP A 136 6.41 3.83 5.40
N ALA A 137 7.56 3.38 5.93
CA ALA A 137 8.30 4.18 6.94
C ALA A 137 9.50 4.95 6.39
N ASP A 138 9.90 4.73 5.14
CA ASP A 138 11.00 5.48 4.52
C ASP A 138 10.69 5.94 3.10
N ASN A 139 9.51 5.60 2.56
CA ASN A 139 9.06 5.94 1.21
C ASN A 139 10.00 5.45 0.09
N THR A 140 10.92 4.53 0.39
CA THR A 140 11.68 3.82 -0.64
C THR A 140 10.73 2.98 -1.48
N TYR A 141 11.02 2.83 -2.77
CA TYR A 141 10.12 2.12 -3.67
C TYR A 141 10.85 1.30 -4.72
N LEU A 142 10.12 0.30 -5.23
CA LEU A 142 10.49 -0.47 -6.42
C LEU A 142 9.29 -0.55 -7.36
N ASP A 143 9.57 -0.43 -8.65
CA ASP A 143 8.57 -0.59 -9.70
C ASP A 143 8.68 -1.98 -10.31
N TYR A 144 7.53 -2.61 -10.50
CA TYR A 144 7.38 -3.96 -11.00
C TYR A 144 6.62 -3.96 -12.33
N ALA A 145 7.08 -4.79 -13.26
CA ALA A 145 6.40 -5.10 -14.50
C ALA A 145 5.40 -6.24 -14.28
N ARG A 146 4.27 -6.17 -14.98
CA ARG A 146 3.25 -7.23 -15.00
C ARG A 146 3.77 -8.42 -15.82
N HIS A 147 3.49 -9.63 -15.35
CA HIS A 147 3.63 -10.89 -16.09
C HIS A 147 2.27 -11.50 -16.42
#